data_AF-A0A371ER27-F1
#
_entry.id   AF-A0A371ER27-F1
#
_cell.length_a   1.000
_cell.length_b   1.000
_cell.length_c   1.000
_cell.angle_alpha   90.00
_cell.angle_beta   90.00
_cell.angle_gamma   90.00
#
_symmetry.space_group_name_H-M   'P 1'
#
loop_
_entity.id
_entity.type
_entity.pdbx_description
1 polymer ?
#
loop_
_entity_poly.entity_id
_entity_poly.type
_entity_poly.pdbx_seq_one_letter_code
_entity_poly.pdbx_strand_id
1 'polypeptide(L)'
;EDIEPDVQHLKQEAASMMRKIELLEASKRKLLGEGLGSCSIEELQRIEQQLERSLSNIRARKIQVFKEQIEQLKEKEKGLLDENARLAEKHGICLQPARNDQNENQPQYYVESSPSSDVETELFIGLPDTRTRRISHQIWYKFWY
;
A
#
# COMPACT_ATOMS: atom_id res chain seq x y z
N GLU A 1 59.97 -5.38 4.06
CA GLU A 1 59.03 -4.61 4.90
C GLU A 1 58.32 -3.61 4.01
N ASP A 2 56.99 -3.75 3.82
CA ASP A 2 56.13 -2.69 3.23
C ASP A 2 54.61 -2.99 3.41
N ILE A 3 54.23 -3.96 4.25
CA ILE A 3 52.84 -4.42 4.41
C ILE A 3 52.11 -3.62 5.52
N GLU A 4 52.86 -2.97 6.40
CA GLU A 4 52.34 -2.28 7.58
C GLU A 4 51.50 -1.03 7.29
N PRO A 5 51.83 -0.13 6.34
CA PRO A 5 50.99 1.03 6.03
C PRO A 5 49.66 0.62 5.35
N ASP A 6 49.65 -0.42 4.52
CA ASP A 6 48.46 -0.91 3.82
C ASP A 6 47.46 -1.57 4.78
N VAL A 7 47.95 -2.39 5.72
CA VAL A 7 47.10 -2.99 6.76
C VAL A 7 46.50 -1.94 7.69
N GLN A 8 47.23 -0.87 8.03
CA GLN A 8 46.69 0.23 8.83
C GLN A 8 45.62 1.03 8.06
N HIS A 9 45.84 1.28 6.77
CA HIS A 9 44.86 1.92 5.90
C HIS A 9 43.55 1.10 5.82
N LEU A 10 43.65 -0.22 5.57
CA LEU A 10 42.50 -1.13 5.52
C LEU A 10 41.74 -1.19 6.85
N LYS A 11 42.46 -1.19 7.99
CA LYS A 11 41.83 -1.12 9.33
C LYS A 11 41.04 0.18 9.51
N GLN A 12 41.60 1.31 9.09
CA GLN A 12 40.91 2.60 9.17
C GLN A 12 39.68 2.64 8.27
N GLU A 13 39.77 2.08 7.07
CA GLU A 13 38.65 1.97 6.14
C GLU A 13 37.54 1.07 6.71
N ALA A 14 37.89 -0.08 7.27
CA ALA A 14 36.94 -0.98 7.93
C ALA A 14 36.24 -0.29 9.10
N ALA A 15 36.98 0.43 9.96
CA ALA A 15 36.40 1.20 11.06
C ALA A 15 35.49 2.34 10.59
N SER A 16 35.81 2.96 9.44
CA SER A 16 34.97 3.97 8.80
C SER A 16 33.66 3.37 8.28
N MET A 17 33.73 2.21 7.61
CA MET A 17 32.55 1.50 7.14
C MET A 17 31.65 1.05 8.30
N MET A 18 32.23 0.52 9.37
CA MET A 18 31.50 0.10 10.56
C MET A 18 30.72 1.26 11.18
N ARG A 19 31.36 2.42 11.36
CA ARG A 19 30.67 3.63 11.83
C ARG A 19 29.53 4.07 10.91
N LYS A 20 29.70 3.96 9.58
CA LYS A 20 28.61 4.28 8.63
C LYS A 20 27.42 3.33 8.80
N ILE A 21 27.68 2.04 8.98
CA ILE A 21 26.62 1.04 9.22
C ILE A 21 25.86 1.38 10.50
N GLU A 22 26.57 1.62 11.61
CA GLU A 22 25.96 1.98 12.90
C GLU A 22 25.07 3.22 12.80
N LEU A 23 25.52 4.25 12.08
CA LEU A 23 24.74 5.47 11.84
C LEU A 23 23.48 5.20 11.00
N LEU A 24 23.58 4.37 9.95
CA LEU A 24 22.46 3.99 9.12
C LEU A 24 21.42 3.16 9.90
N GLU A 25 21.89 2.22 10.72
CA GLU A 25 21.02 1.40 11.57
C GLU A 25 20.32 2.22 12.64
N ALA A 26 21.03 3.16 13.28
CA ALA A 26 20.43 4.10 14.23
C ALA A 26 19.36 4.98 13.54
N SER A 27 19.65 5.49 12.34
CA SER A 27 18.68 6.26 11.56
C SER A 27 17.46 5.40 11.17
N LYS A 28 17.67 4.15 10.77
CA LYS A 28 16.58 3.22 10.44
C LYS A 28 15.67 2.98 11.65
N ARG A 29 16.24 2.71 12.82
CA ARG A 29 15.46 2.53 14.06
C ARG A 29 14.59 3.75 14.37
N LYS A 30 15.15 4.96 14.26
CA LYS A 30 14.38 6.20 14.43
C LYS A 30 13.23 6.32 13.42
N LEU A 31 13.45 5.99 12.14
CA LEU A 31 12.40 5.99 11.11
C LEU A 31 11.31 4.92 11.37
N LEU A 32 11.65 3.85 12.08
CA LEU A 32 10.70 2.81 12.53
C LEU A 32 9.99 3.18 13.85
N GLY A 33 10.27 4.35 14.41
CA GLY A 33 9.66 4.82 15.66
C GLY A 33 10.35 4.33 16.93
N GLU A 34 11.51 3.70 16.82
CA GLU A 34 12.27 3.19 17.97
C GLU A 34 13.22 4.24 18.55
N GLY A 35 13.38 4.25 19.88
CA GLY A 35 14.39 5.08 20.55
C GLY A 35 14.17 6.60 20.42
N LEU A 36 12.94 7.04 20.16
CA LEU A 36 12.62 8.45 19.94
C LEU A 36 12.72 9.33 21.20
N GLY A 37 12.72 8.74 22.40
CA GLY A 37 12.78 9.49 23.67
C GLY A 37 14.05 10.32 23.87
N SER A 38 15.11 10.05 23.11
CA SER A 38 16.36 10.84 23.11
C SER A 38 16.47 11.85 21.95
N CYS A 39 15.47 11.92 21.07
CA CYS A 39 15.47 12.82 19.93
C CYS A 39 15.07 14.25 20.34
N SER A 40 15.69 15.25 19.70
CA SER A 40 15.22 16.63 19.82
C SER A 40 13.92 16.83 19.05
N ILE A 41 13.22 17.95 19.34
CA ILE A 41 11.99 18.32 18.62
C ILE A 41 12.27 18.50 17.13
N GLU A 42 13.40 19.12 16.78
CA GLU A 42 13.82 19.35 15.39
C GLU A 42 14.12 18.03 14.67
N GLU A 43 14.75 17.06 15.36
CA GLU A 43 14.97 15.72 14.80
C GLU A 43 13.64 15.00 14.54
N LEU A 44 12.70 15.06 15.48
CA LEU A 44 11.37 14.45 15.33
C LEU A 44 10.61 15.06 14.14
N GLN A 45 10.62 16.39 14.00
CA GLN A 45 10.00 17.07 12.86
C GLN A 45 10.62 16.65 11.52
N ARG A 46 11.94 16.46 11.47
CA ARG A 46 12.61 15.96 10.25
C ARG A 46 12.19 14.53 9.91
N ILE A 47 12.10 13.65 10.92
CA ILE A 47 11.65 12.27 10.76
C ILE A 47 10.22 12.25 10.22
N GLU A 48 9.32 13.01 10.84
CA GLU A 48 7.92 13.14 10.43
C GLU A 48 7.81 13.59 8.96
N GLN A 49 8.47 14.70 8.60
CA GLN A 49 8.45 15.21 7.23
C GLN A 49 9.01 14.21 6.22
N GLN A 50 10.06 13.46 6.58
CA GLN A 50 10.63 12.42 5.71
C GLN A 50 9.64 11.27 5.50
N LEU A 51 8.98 10.82 6.57
CA LEU A 51 7.97 9.77 6.50
C LEU A 51 6.76 10.22 5.66
N GLU A 52 6.26 11.44 5.88
CA GLU A 52 5.14 11.98 5.12
C GLU A 52 5.45 12.07 3.62
N ARG A 53 6.61 12.64 3.25
CA ARG A 53 7.03 12.75 1.84
C ARG A 53 7.17 11.37 1.19
N SER A 54 7.84 10.44 1.87
CA SER A 54 8.05 9.09 1.33
C SER A 54 6.73 8.33 1.16
N LEU A 55 5.81 8.44 2.13
CA LEU A 55 4.49 7.84 2.06
C LEU A 55 3.64 8.45 0.93
N SER A 56 3.69 9.77 0.75
CA SER A 56 3.04 10.46 -0.37
C SER A 56 3.53 9.93 -1.71
N ASN A 57 4.86 9.81 -1.88
CA ASN A 57 5.47 9.28 -3.10
C ASN A 57 5.07 7.82 -3.37
N ILE A 58 5.05 6.97 -2.34
CA ILE A 58 4.62 5.57 -2.45
C ILE A 58 3.17 5.48 -2.90
N ARG A 59 2.28 6.27 -2.29
CA ARG A 59 0.85 6.31 -2.65
C ARG A 59 0.66 6.79 -4.09
N ALA A 60 1.32 7.87 -4.48
CA ALA A 60 1.25 8.40 -5.84
C ALA A 60 1.68 7.36 -6.88
N ARG A 61 2.81 6.68 -6.64
CA ARG A 61 3.30 5.62 -7.53
C ARG A 61 2.33 4.44 -7.60
N LYS A 62 1.77 4.00 -6.46
CA LYS A 62 0.80 2.90 -6.40
C LYS A 62 -0.47 3.25 -7.18
N ILE A 63 -0.98 4.47 -7.02
CA ILE A 63 -2.15 4.96 -7.78
C ILE A 63 -1.85 4.96 -9.28
N GLN A 64 -0.69 5.46 -9.69
CA GLN A 64 -0.30 5.47 -11.09
C GLN A 64 -0.25 4.06 -11.69
N VAL A 65 0.44 3.13 -11.03
CA VAL A 65 0.55 1.74 -11.49
C VAL A 65 -0.82 1.08 -11.62
N PHE A 66 -1.71 1.27 -10.64
CA PHE A 66 -3.06 0.70 -10.72
C PHE A 66 -3.91 1.34 -11.81
N LYS A 67 -3.79 2.65 -12.03
CA LYS A 67 -4.47 3.32 -13.15
C LYS A 67 -4.02 2.72 -14.48
N GLU A 68 -2.72 2.53 -14.67
CA GLU A 68 -2.17 1.89 -15.89
C GLU A 68 -2.70 0.46 -16.06
N GLN A 69 -2.76 -0.35 -14.99
CA GLN A 69 -3.31 -1.70 -15.04
C GLN A 69 -4.81 -1.73 -15.36
N ILE A 70 -5.59 -0.82 -14.79
CA ILE A 70 -7.03 -0.70 -15.05
C ILE A 70 -7.26 -0.38 -16.54
N GLU A 71 -6.51 0.56 -17.10
CA GLU A 71 -6.66 0.92 -18.52
C GLU A 71 -6.26 -0.22 -19.45
N GLN A 72 -5.17 -0.95 -19.15
CA GLN A 72 -4.81 -2.16 -19.90
C GLN A 72 -5.90 -3.23 -19.87
N LEU A 73 -6.56 -3.42 -18.72
CA LEU A 73 -7.64 -4.39 -18.59
C LEU A 73 -8.89 -3.95 -19.35
N LYS A 74 -9.24 -2.67 -19.33
CA LYS A 74 -10.36 -2.13 -20.13
C LYS A 74 -10.13 -2.29 -21.63
N GLU A 75 -8.90 -2.06 -22.10
CA GLU A 75 -8.56 -2.25 -23.51
C GLU A 75 -8.67 -3.73 -23.91
N LYS A 76 -8.20 -4.64 -23.04
CA LYS A 76 -8.33 -6.08 -23.24
C LYS A 76 -9.80 -6.53 -23.22
N GLU A 77 -10.60 -6.02 -22.29
CA GLU A 77 -12.04 -6.28 -22.22
C GLU A 77 -12.72 -5.87 -23.51
N LYS A 78 -12.44 -4.66 -24.01
CA LYS A 78 -12.96 -4.18 -25.28
C LYS A 78 -12.58 -5.10 -26.44
N GLY A 79 -11.30 -5.48 -26.56
CA GLY A 79 -10.86 -6.38 -27.63
C GLY A 79 -11.52 -7.76 -27.58
N LEU A 80 -11.78 -8.28 -26.37
CA LEU A 80 -12.52 -9.54 -26.20
C LEU A 80 -13.99 -9.39 -26.55
N LEU A 81 -14.64 -8.27 -26.21
CA LEU A 81 -16.02 -7.99 -26.61
C LEU A 81 -16.17 -7.92 -28.13
N ASP A 82 -15.24 -7.22 -28.80
CA ASP A 82 -15.23 -7.10 -30.27
C ASP A 82 -15.05 -8.47 -30.95
N GLU A 83 -14.11 -9.28 -30.46
CA GLU A 83 -13.88 -10.63 -31.00
C GLU A 83 -15.06 -11.58 -30.71
N ASN A 84 -15.66 -11.49 -29.52
CA ASN A 84 -16.81 -12.30 -29.17
C ASN A 84 -18.03 -11.94 -30.04
N ALA A 85 -18.26 -10.65 -30.31
CA ALA A 85 -19.30 -10.20 -31.24
C ALA A 85 -19.08 -10.75 -32.66
N ARG A 86 -17.83 -10.72 -33.15
CA ARG A 86 -17.46 -11.28 -34.46
C ARG A 86 -17.72 -12.79 -34.54
N LEU A 87 -17.42 -13.53 -33.47
CA LEU A 87 -17.68 -14.97 -33.40
C LEU A 87 -19.18 -15.27 -33.27
N ALA A 88 -19.92 -14.46 -32.52
CA ALA A 88 -21.37 -14.55 -32.35
C ALA A 88 -22.09 -14.45 -33.69
N GLU A 89 -21.74 -13.44 -34.49
CA GLU A 89 -22.27 -13.23 -35.84
C GLU A 89 -21.94 -14.43 -36.75
N LYS A 90 -20.68 -14.90 -36.73
CA LYS A 90 -20.25 -16.04 -37.54
C LYS A 90 -21.04 -17.33 -37.25
N HIS A 91 -21.47 -17.53 -36.01
CA HIS A 91 -22.15 -18.77 -35.59
C HIS A 91 -23.66 -18.59 -35.35
N GLY A 92 -24.22 -17.41 -35.64
CA GLY A 92 -25.65 -17.12 -35.46
C GLY A 92 -26.12 -17.15 -34.00
N ILE A 93 -25.21 -16.93 -33.05
CA ILE A 93 -25.51 -16.93 -31.61
C ILE A 93 -25.78 -15.49 -31.17
N CYS A 94 -26.92 -15.22 -30.54
CA CYS A 94 -27.21 -13.91 -29.96
C CYS A 94 -26.57 -13.81 -28.56
N LEU A 95 -25.45 -13.10 -28.43
CA LEU A 95 -24.81 -12.79 -27.15
C LEU A 95 -25.35 -11.46 -26.61
N GLN A 96 -26.01 -11.50 -25.46
CA GLN A 96 -26.39 -10.29 -24.73
C GLN A 96 -25.15 -9.70 -24.05
N PRO A 97 -24.89 -8.38 -24.14
CA PRO A 97 -23.81 -7.77 -23.39
C PRO A 97 -24.09 -7.90 -21.88
N ALA A 98 -23.11 -8.38 -21.13
CA ALA A 98 -23.15 -8.31 -19.67
C ALA A 98 -23.26 -6.83 -19.27
N ARG A 99 -24.19 -6.50 -18.36
CA ARG A 99 -24.40 -5.13 -17.90
C ARG A 99 -23.12 -4.64 -17.20
N ASN A 100 -22.52 -3.58 -17.72
CA ASN A 100 -21.43 -2.88 -17.06
C ASN A 100 -21.98 -2.12 -15.84
N ASP A 101 -21.70 -2.60 -14.63
CA ASP A 101 -21.88 -1.81 -13.41
C ASP A 101 -20.84 -0.67 -13.39
N GLN A 102 -21.21 0.48 -13.96
CA GLN A 102 -20.35 1.68 -14.07
C GLN A 102 -20.18 2.45 -12.75
N ASN A 103 -20.08 1.78 -11.60
CA ASN A 103 -20.05 2.49 -10.31
C ASN A 103 -18.77 2.26 -9.51
N GLU A 104 -17.60 2.64 -10.04
CA GLU A 104 -16.40 2.90 -9.22
C GLU A 104 -15.55 4.02 -9.83
N ASN A 105 -15.98 5.28 -9.67
CA ASN A 105 -15.19 6.47 -10.01
C ASN A 105 -15.20 7.49 -8.86
N GLN A 106 -14.95 7.06 -7.62
CA GLN A 106 -14.52 8.00 -6.57
C GLN A 106 -13.47 7.38 -5.64
N PRO A 107 -12.29 8.01 -5.48
CA PRO A 107 -11.45 7.76 -4.32
C PRO A 107 -12.13 8.36 -3.08
N GLN A 108 -12.79 7.51 -2.29
CA GLN A 108 -13.45 7.92 -1.06
C GLN A 108 -12.40 8.21 0.03
N TYR A 109 -12.03 9.48 0.17
CA TYR A 109 -11.14 9.97 1.24
C TYR A 109 -11.97 10.17 2.51
N TYR A 110 -11.90 9.24 3.46
CA TYR A 110 -12.58 9.38 4.75
C TYR A 110 -11.72 10.22 5.70
N VAL A 111 -12.22 11.42 6.01
CA VAL A 111 -11.84 12.20 7.19
C VAL A 111 -12.66 11.67 8.36
N GLU A 112 -11.96 11.19 9.38
CA GLU A 112 -12.54 10.66 10.61
C GLU A 112 -12.79 11.82 11.59
N SER A 113 -14.05 12.02 11.99
CA SER A 113 -14.44 12.89 13.12
C SER A 113 -15.78 12.40 13.69
N SER A 114 -15.65 11.69 14.83
CA SER A 114 -16.54 11.25 15.95
C SER A 114 -18.03 11.68 16.05
N PRO A 115 -18.89 11.14 16.98
CA PRO A 115 -18.76 10.06 18.00
C PRO A 115 -19.94 9.02 18.06
N SER A 116 -19.68 7.84 18.65
CA SER A 116 -20.57 6.99 19.48
C SER A 116 -22.11 7.02 19.29
N SER A 117 -22.70 5.90 18.81
CA SER A 117 -23.93 5.28 19.37
C SER A 117 -24.27 3.98 18.63
N ASP A 118 -24.21 2.85 19.34
CA ASP A 118 -24.76 1.56 18.91
C ASP A 118 -26.29 1.56 18.97
N VAL A 119 -26.97 1.30 17.85
CA VAL A 119 -28.28 0.62 17.85
C VAL A 119 -28.33 -0.29 16.62
N GLU A 120 -28.25 -1.59 16.87
CA GLU A 120 -28.43 -2.65 15.89
C GLU A 120 -29.93 -2.96 15.75
N THR A 121 -30.50 -2.69 14.58
CA THR A 121 -31.77 -3.29 14.17
C THR A 121 -31.51 -4.14 12.93
N GLU A 122 -31.21 -5.41 13.13
CA GLU A 122 -31.26 -6.41 12.06
C GLU A 122 -32.73 -6.68 11.68
N LEU A 123 -33.33 -5.78 10.90
CA LEU A 123 -34.58 -6.06 10.20
C LEU A 123 -34.28 -6.22 8.71
N PHE A 124 -34.17 -7.48 8.27
CA PHE A 124 -33.96 -7.84 6.87
C PHE A 124 -35.29 -8.29 6.25
N ILE A 125 -35.80 -7.52 5.28
CA ILE A 125 -36.95 -7.88 4.44
C ILE A 125 -36.41 -8.12 3.02
N GLY A 126 -35.84 -9.30 2.74
CA GLY A 126 -35.27 -9.64 1.42
C GLY A 126 -34.67 -11.06 1.30
N LEU A 127 -34.30 -11.50 0.09
CA LEU A 127 -33.54 -12.73 -0.16
C LEU A 127 -32.08 -12.55 0.29
N PRO A 128 -31.41 -13.56 0.88
CA PRO A 128 -30.10 -13.40 1.52
C PRO A 128 -29.05 -13.04 0.48
N ASP A 129 -28.54 -11.82 0.57
CA ASP A 129 -27.40 -11.36 -0.20
C ASP A 129 -26.13 -11.77 0.55
N THR A 130 -25.19 -12.43 -0.13
CA THR A 130 -23.92 -12.87 0.44
C THR A 130 -22.99 -11.67 0.68
N ARG A 131 -23.37 -10.81 1.62
CA ARG A 131 -22.48 -9.86 2.29
C ARG A 131 -21.86 -10.56 3.48
N THR A 132 -20.62 -10.98 3.35
CA THR A 132 -19.74 -11.13 4.53
C THR A 132 -18.73 -9.99 4.50
N ARG A 133 -19.17 -8.82 4.96
CA ARG A 133 -18.26 -7.76 5.39
C ARG A 133 -17.81 -8.13 6.80
N ARG A 134 -16.57 -8.64 6.88
CA ARG A 134 -15.49 -8.27 7.81
C ARG A 134 -15.88 -7.24 8.91
N ILE A 135 -15.50 -7.32 10.19
CA ILE A 135 -14.56 -8.13 10.99
C ILE A 135 -14.90 -7.79 12.47
N SER A 136 -14.98 -8.76 13.38
CA SER A 136 -14.75 -8.47 14.81
C SER A 136 -13.25 -8.26 15.03
N HIS A 137 -12.86 -7.01 15.30
CA HIS A 137 -11.50 -6.56 15.63
C HIS A 137 -11.04 -7.15 16.98
N GLN A 138 -10.79 -8.46 17.04
CA GLN A 138 -10.25 -9.12 18.24
C GLN A 138 -9.16 -10.16 17.96
N ILE A 139 -8.77 -10.39 16.70
CA ILE A 139 -7.75 -11.42 16.38
C ILE A 139 -6.35 -10.83 16.14
N TRP A 140 -6.22 -9.54 15.84
CA TRP A 140 -4.91 -8.96 15.52
C TRP A 140 -3.93 -8.88 16.69
N TYR A 141 -4.40 -8.85 17.95
CA TYR A 141 -3.51 -8.83 19.11
C TYR A 141 -2.89 -10.19 19.47
N LYS A 142 -3.25 -11.28 18.78
CA LYS A 142 -2.66 -12.61 19.04
C LYS A 142 -1.54 -13.02 18.06
N PHE A 143 -1.19 -12.19 17.10
CA PHE A 143 -0.07 -12.45 16.18
C PHE A 143 1.12 -11.50 16.35
N TRP A 144 1.07 -10.65 17.39
CA TRP A 144 2.14 -9.74 17.74
C TRP A 144 2.43 -9.80 19.25
N TYR A 145 2.70 -11.02 19.72
CA TYR A 145 3.52 -11.36 20.89
C TYR A 145 4.03 -12.79 20.73
#